data_AF-A0A2S6SY63-F1
#
_entry.id   AF-A0A2S6SY63-F1
#
_cell.length_a   1.000
_cell.length_b   1.000
_cell.length_c   1.000
_cell.angle_alpha   90.00
_cell.angle_beta   90.00
_cell.angle_gamma   90.00
#
_symmetry.space_group_name_H-M   'P 1'
#
loop_
_entity.id
_entity.type
_entity.pdbx_description
1 polymer ?
#
loop_
_entity_poly.entity_id
_entity_poly.type
_entity_poly.pdbx_seq_one_letter_code
_entity_poly.pdbx_strand_id
1 'polypeptide(L)'
;MNLPEVTIEQLLEAGVHFGHNIRRWNPKMEQYIFGVRNKIHIIDLRITLPLINSALVKLHETVSKSGKVLIVGTKKQCSSVISDIASETNQFYVNKRWLGGTLTNWKTISNSIKKLDELEILLSDNKTNNLSKKELLNISRDKDKLISNIGGIRNLAGKPDLVVVFDVVKDKLAVLEANKLGVPVIAIVDTNANPELIDFPIPGNDDAIRSINLYAELFKETIIDAKKHTSNDTELETKSDKDLKNTKNDSEIKKTKKTKKKNISPKETKNKDEKKENNSKAKK
;
A
#
# COMPACT_ATOMS: atom_id res chain seq x y z
N MET A 1 -0.27 -7.96 15.49
CA MET A 1 0.79 -7.09 14.98
C MET A 1 2.08 -7.58 15.60
N ASN A 2 2.91 -8.24 14.82
CA ASN A 2 4.24 -8.60 15.26
C ASN A 2 5.20 -7.61 14.60
N LEU A 3 5.34 -6.44 15.22
CA LEU A 3 6.24 -5.40 14.72
C LEU A 3 7.68 -5.74 15.09
N PRO A 4 8.66 -5.44 14.22
CA PRO A 4 10.06 -5.64 14.55
C PRO A 4 10.44 -4.74 15.73
N GLU A 5 11.10 -5.32 16.72
CA GLU A 5 11.64 -4.56 17.85
C GLU A 5 12.93 -3.87 17.42
N VAL A 6 12.94 -2.54 17.49
CA VAL A 6 14.11 -1.71 17.22
C VAL A 6 14.75 -1.33 18.53
N THR A 7 16.06 -1.52 18.67
CA THR A 7 16.80 -1.03 19.85
C THR A 7 17.67 0.18 19.51
N ILE A 8 18.02 0.96 20.54
CA ILE A 8 18.91 2.12 20.37
C ILE A 8 20.30 1.65 19.92
N GLU A 9 20.77 0.48 20.40
CA GLU A 9 22.05 -0.08 19.97
C GLU A 9 22.09 -0.34 18.47
N GLN A 10 21.02 -0.93 17.91
CA GLN A 10 20.91 -1.18 16.46
C GLN A 10 20.93 0.12 15.64
N LEU A 11 20.19 1.14 16.08
CA LEU A 11 20.20 2.46 15.42
C LEU A 11 21.58 3.12 15.47
N LEU A 12 22.29 2.94 16.58
CA LEU A 12 23.63 3.48 16.77
C LEU A 12 24.65 2.76 15.88
N GLU A 13 24.61 1.43 15.82
CA GLU A 13 25.47 0.60 14.96
C GLU A 13 25.26 0.87 13.47
N ALA A 14 24.00 1.05 13.06
CA ALA A 14 23.64 1.42 11.69
C ALA A 14 24.02 2.86 11.31
N GLY A 15 24.40 3.70 12.29
CA GLY A 15 24.81 5.09 12.05
C GLY A 15 23.65 6.06 11.80
N VAL A 16 22.45 5.75 12.31
CA VAL A 16 21.25 6.59 12.18
C VAL A 16 21.40 7.96 12.85
N HIS A 17 22.20 8.04 13.91
CA HIS A 17 22.40 9.25 14.71
C HIS A 17 23.23 10.33 14.00
N PHE A 18 23.92 10.02 12.90
CA PHE A 18 24.70 11.01 12.17
C PHE A 18 23.80 11.85 11.27
N GLY A 19 23.81 13.17 11.46
CA GLY A 19 23.20 14.11 10.53
C GLY A 19 24.21 14.76 9.59
N HIS A 20 23.81 15.92 9.05
CA HIS A 20 24.63 16.73 8.17
C HIS A 20 25.52 17.73 8.94
N ASN A 21 26.37 18.44 8.17
CA ASN A 21 27.20 19.52 8.69
C ASN A 21 26.35 20.71 9.21
N ILE A 22 26.82 21.40 10.25
CA ILE A 22 26.16 22.56 10.87
C ILE A 22 25.62 23.58 9.85
N ARG A 23 26.37 23.83 8.77
CA ARG A 23 26.00 24.84 7.77
C ARG A 23 24.76 24.49 6.94
N ARG A 24 24.36 23.22 6.92
CA ARG A 24 23.25 22.72 6.07
C ARG A 24 21.97 22.47 6.87
N TRP A 25 21.98 22.73 8.17
CA TRP A 25 20.87 22.37 9.05
C TRP A 25 19.64 23.24 8.80
N ASN A 26 18.48 22.67 9.08
CA ASN A 26 17.20 23.35 9.10
C ASN A 26 16.82 23.65 10.56
N PRO A 27 16.53 24.92 10.91
CA PRO A 27 16.15 25.29 12.29
C PRO A 27 14.95 24.50 12.83
N LYS A 28 14.03 24.05 11.98
CA LYS A 28 12.86 23.25 12.40
C LYS A 28 13.22 21.85 12.88
N MET A 29 14.44 21.39 12.62
CA MET A 29 14.96 20.12 13.13
C MET A 29 15.57 20.24 14.53
N GLU A 30 15.63 21.43 15.14
CA GLU A 30 16.26 21.66 16.45
C GLU A 30 15.80 20.69 17.53
N GLN A 31 14.49 20.42 17.62
CA GLN A 31 13.92 19.50 18.61
C GLN A 31 14.37 18.03 18.45
N TYR A 32 14.85 17.64 17.27
CA TYR A 32 15.32 16.28 16.98
C TYR A 32 16.84 16.14 17.06
N ILE A 33 17.57 17.25 17.27
CA ILE A 33 19.02 17.27 17.31
C ILE A 33 19.46 17.22 18.77
N PHE A 34 20.23 16.19 19.12
CA PHE A 34 20.82 16.04 20.45
C PHE A 34 21.97 17.04 20.69
N GLY A 35 22.79 17.29 19.66
CA GLY A 35 23.93 18.18 19.77
C GLY A 35 24.81 18.17 18.53
N VAL A 36 26.04 18.66 18.67
CA VAL A 36 27.01 18.76 17.58
C VAL A 36 28.35 18.19 18.02
N ARG A 37 28.94 17.32 17.19
CA ARG A 37 30.30 16.78 17.38
C ARG A 37 31.07 16.86 16.07
N ASN A 38 32.30 17.35 16.11
CA ASN A 38 33.15 17.47 14.91
C ASN A 38 32.46 18.20 13.73
N LYS A 39 31.65 19.22 14.03
CA LYS A 39 30.85 19.98 13.04
C LYS A 39 29.76 19.17 12.32
N ILE A 40 29.38 18.02 12.86
CA ILE A 40 28.25 17.19 12.40
C ILE A 40 27.18 17.21 13.48
N HIS A 41 25.93 17.39 13.08
CA HIS A 41 24.80 17.26 13.99
C HIS A 41 24.58 15.80 14.39
N ILE A 42 24.27 15.58 15.66
CA ILE A 42 23.88 14.27 16.19
C ILE A 42 22.38 14.31 16.43
N ILE A 43 21.66 13.35 15.86
CA ILE A 43 20.21 13.19 15.99
C ILE A 43 19.92 12.42 17.29
N ASP A 44 18.88 12.84 18.03
CA ASP A 44 18.49 12.20 19.28
C ASP A 44 17.71 10.91 19.06
N LEU A 45 18.38 9.77 19.24
CA LEU A 45 17.78 8.45 19.05
C LEU A 45 16.66 8.14 20.04
N ARG A 46 16.61 8.82 21.20
CA ARG A 46 15.52 8.66 22.17
C ARG A 46 14.19 9.17 21.61
N ILE A 47 14.25 10.14 20.70
CA ILE A 47 13.10 10.68 19.98
C ILE A 47 12.86 9.87 18.70
N THR A 48 13.91 9.48 17.99
CA THR A 48 13.80 8.65 16.78
C THR A 48 13.08 7.32 17.05
N LEU A 49 13.42 6.62 18.12
CA LEU A 49 12.87 5.30 18.42
C LEU A 49 11.33 5.26 18.51
N PRO A 50 10.65 6.07 19.35
CA PRO A 50 9.19 6.07 19.41
C PRO A 50 8.54 6.54 18.10
N LEU A 51 9.20 7.41 17.34
CA LEU A 51 8.70 7.87 16.04
C LEU A 51 8.79 6.79 14.95
N ILE A 52 9.87 6.00 14.93
CA ILE A 52 9.97 4.81 14.07
C ILE A 52 8.81 3.86 14.39
N ASN A 53 8.59 3.53 15.66
CA ASN A 53 7.51 2.63 16.05
C ASN A 53 6.14 3.16 15.60
N SER A 54 5.88 4.45 15.76
CA SER A 54 4.64 5.09 15.30
C SER A 54 4.47 5.00 13.78
N ALA A 55 5.55 5.19 13.02
CA ALA A 55 5.54 5.03 11.57
C ALA A 55 5.31 3.56 11.15
N LEU A 56 5.94 2.60 11.81
CA LEU A 56 5.75 1.17 11.55
C LEU A 56 4.31 0.72 11.83
N VAL A 57 3.71 1.19 12.93
CA VAL A 57 2.29 0.95 13.23
C VAL A 57 1.41 1.47 12.09
N LYS A 58 1.64 2.70 11.62
CA LYS A 58 0.86 3.28 10.53
C LYS A 58 1.01 2.51 9.21
N LEU A 59 2.24 2.10 8.91
CA LEU A 59 2.55 1.28 7.74
C LEU A 59 1.81 -0.06 7.82
N HIS A 60 1.89 -0.75 8.95
CA HIS A 60 1.18 -2.01 9.19
C HIS A 60 -0.33 -1.83 9.02
N GLU A 61 -0.96 -0.85 9.66
CA GLU A 61 -2.39 -0.58 9.54
C GLU A 61 -2.85 -0.37 8.10
N THR A 62 -2.06 0.34 7.31
CA THR A 62 -2.39 0.63 5.91
C THR A 62 -2.34 -0.64 5.07
N VAL A 63 -1.27 -1.43 5.24
CA VAL A 63 -1.09 -2.68 4.50
C VAL A 63 -2.13 -3.74 4.92
N SER A 64 -2.46 -3.83 6.21
CA SER A 64 -3.48 -4.76 6.70
C SER A 64 -4.85 -4.52 6.06
N LYS A 65 -5.18 -3.26 5.75
CA LYS A 65 -6.38 -2.86 5.01
C LYS A 65 -6.30 -3.05 3.50
N SER A 66 -5.28 -3.78 3.01
CA SER A 66 -4.97 -3.90 1.58
C SER A 66 -4.69 -2.57 0.87
N GLY A 67 -4.22 -1.57 1.63
CA GLY A 67 -3.86 -0.26 1.07
C GLY A 67 -2.60 -0.32 0.22
N LYS A 68 -2.51 0.58 -0.75
CA LYS A 68 -1.37 0.69 -1.66
C LYS A 68 -0.31 1.59 -1.06
N VAL A 69 0.90 1.06 -0.86
CA VAL A 69 2.04 1.81 -0.35
C VAL A 69 2.97 2.17 -1.51
N LEU A 70 3.34 3.45 -1.60
CA LEU A 70 4.33 3.95 -2.55
C LEU A 70 5.64 4.30 -1.84
N ILE A 71 6.71 3.58 -2.17
CA ILE A 71 8.05 3.80 -1.60
C ILE A 71 8.87 4.66 -2.56
N VAL A 72 9.37 5.80 -2.08
CA VAL A 72 10.08 6.79 -2.88
C VAL A 72 11.48 7.01 -2.34
N GLY A 73 12.46 6.93 -3.22
CA GLY A 73 13.81 7.38 -2.92
C GLY A 73 14.68 7.40 -4.17
N THR A 74 15.01 8.61 -4.62
CA THR A 74 15.75 8.82 -5.87
C THR A 74 17.26 8.98 -5.66
N LYS A 75 17.70 8.97 -4.41
CA LYS A 75 19.12 9.03 -4.04
C LYS A 75 19.84 7.77 -4.54
N LYS A 76 21.10 7.93 -4.96
CA LYS A 76 21.88 6.80 -5.51
C LYS A 76 22.03 5.67 -4.50
N GLN A 77 22.19 6.01 -3.22
CA GLN A 77 22.41 5.10 -2.10
C GLN A 77 21.17 4.24 -1.79
N CYS A 78 19.95 4.75 -2.01
CA CYS A 78 18.70 4.02 -1.73
C CYS A 78 18.03 3.44 -2.98
N SER A 79 18.43 3.87 -4.19
CA SER A 79 17.77 3.51 -5.45
C SER A 79 17.61 1.99 -5.67
N SER A 80 18.65 1.20 -5.41
CA SER A 80 18.57 -0.27 -5.55
C SER A 80 17.77 -0.91 -4.42
N VAL A 81 18.05 -0.50 -3.18
CA VAL A 81 17.41 -1.03 -1.97
C VAL A 81 15.88 -0.91 -2.05
N ILE A 82 15.38 0.23 -2.52
CA ILE A 82 13.95 0.50 -2.65
C ILE A 82 13.30 -0.36 -3.74
N SER A 83 13.95 -0.55 -4.89
CA SER A 83 13.40 -1.42 -5.94
C SER A 83 13.33 -2.88 -5.49
N ASP A 84 14.34 -3.33 -4.76
CA ASP A 84 14.43 -4.72 -4.31
C ASP A 84 13.32 -5.01 -3.28
N ILE A 85 13.16 -4.14 -2.29
CA ILE A 85 12.12 -4.30 -1.26
C ILE A 85 10.72 -4.18 -1.82
N ALA A 86 10.48 -3.23 -2.72
CA ALA A 86 9.16 -3.09 -3.32
C ALA A 86 8.81 -4.30 -4.20
N SER A 87 9.81 -4.91 -4.87
CA SER A 87 9.62 -6.15 -5.63
C SER A 87 9.35 -7.35 -4.73
N GLU A 88 10.12 -7.51 -3.64
CA GLU A 88 9.91 -8.59 -2.66
C GLU A 88 8.57 -8.47 -1.95
N THR A 89 8.15 -7.23 -1.63
CA THR A 89 6.90 -6.97 -0.92
C THR A 89 5.71 -6.77 -1.83
N ASN A 90 5.84 -6.83 -3.16
CA ASN A 90 4.77 -6.50 -4.12
C ASN A 90 4.09 -5.15 -3.79
N GLN A 91 4.89 -4.11 -3.57
CA GLN A 91 4.45 -2.72 -3.38
C GLN A 91 4.99 -1.83 -4.49
N PHE A 92 4.54 -0.58 -4.54
CA PHE A 92 4.91 0.36 -5.60
C PHE A 92 6.13 1.16 -5.22
N TYR A 93 6.93 1.56 -6.21
CA TYR A 93 8.12 2.35 -5.94
C TYR A 93 8.49 3.37 -7.02
N VAL A 94 9.27 4.37 -6.61
CA VAL A 94 9.97 5.31 -7.50
C VAL A 94 11.40 5.45 -7.01
N ASN A 95 12.37 4.92 -7.76
CA ASN A 95 13.77 4.85 -7.34
C ASN A 95 14.75 5.68 -8.19
N LYS A 96 14.31 6.27 -9.30
CA LYS A 96 15.20 7.04 -10.22
C LYS A 96 14.95 8.53 -10.20
N ARG A 97 13.75 8.93 -10.61
CA ARG A 97 13.38 10.35 -10.66
C ARG A 97 11.90 10.50 -10.41
N TRP A 98 11.54 11.40 -9.50
CA TRP A 98 10.18 11.87 -9.37
C TRP A 98 9.82 12.78 -10.56
N LEU A 99 8.82 12.37 -11.34
CA LEU A 99 8.22 13.22 -12.36
C LEU A 99 7.21 14.15 -11.68
N GLY A 100 7.32 15.46 -11.90
CA GLY A 100 6.34 16.39 -11.34
C GLY A 100 4.95 16.09 -11.91
N GLY A 101 3.94 15.99 -11.05
CA GLY A 101 2.60 15.58 -11.44
C GLY A 101 2.36 14.07 -11.35
N THR A 102 3.30 13.28 -10.79
CA THR A 102 3.13 11.82 -10.65
C THR A 102 1.83 11.46 -9.94
N LEU A 103 1.49 12.18 -8.85
CA LEU A 103 0.26 11.93 -8.10
C LEU A 103 -0.85 12.89 -8.51
N THR A 104 -0.51 14.17 -8.69
CA THR A 104 -1.51 15.23 -8.92
C THR A 104 -2.06 15.27 -10.35
N ASN A 105 -1.32 14.76 -11.34
CA ASN A 105 -1.74 14.68 -12.74
C ASN A 105 -1.66 13.23 -13.26
N TRP A 106 -2.42 12.35 -12.61
CA TRP A 106 -2.44 10.92 -12.95
C TRP A 106 -2.82 10.63 -14.40
N LYS A 107 -3.64 11.47 -15.04
CA LYS A 107 -4.05 11.28 -16.45
C LYS A 107 -2.84 11.25 -17.40
N THR A 108 -1.89 12.16 -17.21
CA THR A 108 -0.67 12.22 -18.03
C THR A 108 0.26 11.04 -17.74
N ILE A 109 0.37 10.64 -16.48
CA ILE A 109 1.17 9.47 -16.08
C ILE A 109 0.59 8.18 -16.63
N SER A 110 -0.73 8.01 -16.55
CA SER A 110 -1.44 6.87 -17.12
C SER A 110 -1.24 6.77 -18.63
N ASN A 111 -1.25 7.90 -19.36
CA ASN A 111 -0.91 7.90 -20.79
C ASN A 111 0.54 7.49 -21.05
N SER A 112 1.47 7.87 -20.17
CA SER A 112 2.88 7.45 -20.26
C SER A 112 3.05 5.95 -20.00
N ILE A 113 2.27 5.39 -19.08
CA ILE A 113 2.22 3.94 -18.81
C ILE A 113 1.65 3.20 -20.03
N LYS A 114 0.54 3.67 -20.62
CA LYS A 114 0.00 3.08 -21.84
C LYS A 114 1.00 3.09 -22.99
N LYS A 115 1.72 4.20 -23.16
CA LYS A 115 2.81 4.29 -24.15
C LYS A 115 3.91 3.27 -23.88
N LEU A 116 4.26 3.02 -22.62
CA LEU A 116 5.22 1.96 -22.27
C LEU A 116 4.70 0.58 -22.69
N ASP A 117 3.43 0.27 -22.41
CA ASP A 117 2.80 -0.99 -22.81
C ASP A 117 2.80 -1.16 -24.34
N GLU A 118 2.47 -0.11 -25.08
CA GLU A 118 2.52 -0.09 -26.56
C GLU A 118 3.93 -0.35 -27.11
N LEU A 119 4.97 0.25 -26.49
CA LEU A 119 6.37 0.05 -26.89
C LEU A 119 6.84 -1.38 -26.60
N GLU A 120 6.40 -1.99 -25.49
CA GLU A 120 6.69 -3.40 -25.19
C GLU A 120 6.05 -4.32 -26.23
N ILE A 121 4.76 -4.11 -26.55
CA ILE A 121 4.04 -4.90 -27.57
C ILE A 121 4.70 -4.76 -28.95
N LEU A 122 5.11 -3.55 -29.32
CA LEU A 122 5.75 -3.29 -30.61
C LEU A 122 7.12 -3.95 -30.74
N LEU A 123 7.85 -4.14 -29.63
CA LEU A 123 9.13 -4.84 -29.62
C LEU A 123 8.98 -6.37 -29.51
N SER A 124 7.87 -6.86 -28.94
CA SER A 124 7.60 -8.30 -28.81
C SER A 124 6.96 -8.90 -30.06
N ASP A 125 6.02 -8.18 -30.68
CA ASP A 125 5.47 -8.56 -31.97
C ASP A 125 6.58 -8.30 -33.02
N ASN A 126 6.94 -9.29 -33.85
CA ASN A 126 7.91 -9.17 -34.96
C ASN A 126 7.55 -8.10 -36.04
N LYS A 127 6.67 -7.13 -35.72
CA LYS A 127 6.36 -5.88 -36.43
C LYS A 127 7.58 -4.95 -36.57
N THR A 128 8.72 -5.31 -35.97
CA THR A 128 10.01 -4.61 -36.11
C THR A 128 10.64 -4.74 -37.51
N ASN A 129 10.15 -5.64 -38.37
CA ASN A 129 10.76 -5.91 -39.68
C ASN A 129 10.76 -4.72 -40.65
N ASN A 130 9.86 -3.75 -40.46
CA ASN A 130 9.79 -2.55 -41.29
C ASN A 130 10.55 -1.34 -40.71
N LEU A 131 11.23 -1.50 -39.57
CA LEU A 131 11.93 -0.42 -38.89
C LEU A 131 13.44 -0.48 -39.14
N SER A 132 14.05 0.70 -39.28
CA SER A 132 15.51 0.80 -39.34
C SER A 132 16.15 0.42 -37.99
N LYS A 133 17.38 -0.11 -38.02
CA LYS A 133 18.18 -0.37 -36.79
C LYS A 133 18.29 0.87 -35.91
N LYS A 134 18.33 2.07 -36.50
CA LYS A 134 18.37 3.34 -35.76
C LYS A 134 17.04 3.63 -35.04
N GLU A 135 15.92 3.32 -35.68
CA GLU A 135 14.58 3.50 -35.10
C GLU A 135 14.34 2.50 -33.98
N LEU A 136 14.70 1.22 -34.19
CA LEU A 136 14.66 0.19 -33.15
C LEU A 136 15.47 0.57 -31.92
N LEU A 137 16.67 1.13 -32.11
CA LEU A 137 17.50 1.61 -31.01
C LEU A 137 16.84 2.76 -30.25
N ASN A 138 16.20 3.70 -30.95
CA ASN A 138 15.48 4.81 -30.31
C ASN A 138 14.27 4.32 -29.52
N ILE A 139 13.49 3.39 -30.09
CA ILE A 139 12.34 2.77 -29.43
C ILE A 139 12.78 2.03 -28.16
N SER A 140 13.87 1.26 -28.23
CA SER A 140 14.42 0.58 -27.06
C SER A 140 14.84 1.58 -25.97
N ARG A 141 15.55 2.65 -26.33
CA ARG A 141 15.96 3.69 -25.38
C ARG A 141 14.77 4.39 -24.73
N ASP A 142 13.73 4.68 -25.50
CA ASP A 142 12.50 5.29 -24.99
C ASP A 142 11.77 4.36 -24.02
N LYS A 143 11.68 3.06 -24.35
CA LYS A 143 11.15 2.02 -23.45
C LYS A 143 11.96 1.96 -22.16
N ASP A 144 13.27 1.80 -22.24
CA ASP A 144 14.14 1.67 -21.06
C ASP A 144 14.07 2.91 -20.16
N LYS A 145 13.96 4.10 -20.77
CA LYS A 145 13.76 5.35 -20.05
C LYS A 145 12.40 5.40 -19.35
N LEU A 146 11.33 4.90 -19.97
CA LEU A 146 10.02 4.81 -19.33
C LEU A 146 10.02 3.77 -18.20
N ILE A 147 10.53 2.56 -18.43
CA ILE A 147 10.64 1.51 -17.39
C ILE A 147 11.39 2.06 -16.17
N SER A 148 12.52 2.73 -16.39
CA SER A 148 13.35 3.31 -15.34
C SER A 148 12.62 4.36 -14.49
N ASN A 149 11.73 5.16 -15.08
CA ASN A 149 11.05 6.25 -14.37
C ASN A 149 9.67 5.87 -13.81
N ILE A 150 8.88 5.08 -14.53
CA ILE A 150 7.47 4.77 -14.21
C ILE A 150 7.20 3.28 -14.03
N GLY A 151 8.19 2.40 -14.18
CA GLY A 151 8.01 0.95 -14.06
C GLY A 151 7.46 0.53 -12.69
N GLY A 152 7.96 1.13 -11.60
CA GLY A 152 7.51 0.82 -10.24
C GLY A 152 6.11 1.32 -9.89
N ILE A 153 5.49 2.16 -10.73
CA ILE A 153 4.10 2.65 -10.56
C ILE A 153 3.15 2.14 -11.66
N ARG A 154 3.63 1.27 -12.56
CA ARG A 154 2.87 0.73 -13.71
C ARG A 154 1.50 0.19 -13.28
N ASN A 155 1.47 -0.56 -12.18
CA ASN A 155 0.28 -1.25 -11.68
C ASN A 155 -0.46 -0.49 -10.55
N LEU A 156 -0.08 0.75 -10.25
CA LEU A 156 -0.65 1.50 -9.11
C LEU A 156 -2.13 1.84 -9.33
N ALA A 157 -2.52 2.14 -10.58
CA ALA A 157 -3.90 2.37 -11.02
C ALA A 157 -4.70 3.37 -10.14
N GLY A 158 -4.07 4.45 -9.66
CA GLY A 158 -4.73 5.48 -8.86
C GLY A 158 -3.80 6.15 -7.85
N LYS A 159 -4.39 6.82 -6.85
CA LYS A 159 -3.63 7.39 -5.73
C LYS A 159 -3.19 6.29 -4.75
N PRO A 160 -2.00 6.38 -4.16
CA PRO A 160 -1.61 5.52 -3.04
C PRO A 160 -2.34 5.93 -1.76
N ASP A 161 -2.43 5.00 -0.81
CA ASP A 161 -3.02 5.24 0.51
C ASP A 161 -1.98 5.73 1.52
N LEU A 162 -0.70 5.49 1.26
CA LEU A 162 0.44 5.93 2.07
C LEU A 162 1.69 6.09 1.20
N VAL A 163 2.47 7.13 1.46
CA VAL A 163 3.77 7.35 0.81
C VAL A 163 4.88 7.24 1.85
N VAL A 164 5.92 6.45 1.53
CA VAL A 164 7.14 6.34 2.33
C VAL A 164 8.27 7.01 1.55
N VAL A 165 8.93 8.02 2.13
CA VAL A 165 10.00 8.79 1.47
C VAL A 165 11.32 8.65 2.21
N PHE A 166 12.38 8.25 1.49
CA PHE A 166 13.70 8.03 2.11
C PHE A 166 14.56 9.29 2.23
N ASP A 167 14.34 10.33 1.42
CA ASP A 167 15.06 11.61 1.49
C ASP A 167 14.09 12.74 1.11
N VAL A 168 13.69 13.53 2.10
CA VAL A 168 12.71 14.62 1.95
C VAL A 168 13.26 15.75 1.10
N VAL A 169 14.55 16.05 1.19
CA VAL A 169 15.17 17.18 0.48
C VAL A 169 15.24 16.87 -1.01
N LYS A 170 15.63 15.65 -1.34
CA LYS A 170 15.74 15.19 -2.73
C LYS A 170 14.37 14.99 -3.37
N ASP A 171 13.44 14.37 -2.64
CA ASP A 171 12.12 13.98 -3.13
C ASP A 171 10.99 14.91 -2.64
N LYS A 172 11.31 16.20 -2.41
CA LYS A 172 10.36 17.22 -1.91
C LYS A 172 9.05 17.31 -2.70
N LEU A 173 9.11 17.08 -4.01
CA LEU A 173 7.93 17.14 -4.87
C LEU A 173 6.94 16.01 -4.55
N ALA A 174 7.44 14.83 -4.20
CA ALA A 174 6.60 13.70 -3.79
C ALA A 174 5.81 14.05 -2.52
N VAL A 175 6.48 14.64 -1.52
CA VAL A 175 5.87 15.09 -0.27
C VAL A 175 4.81 16.16 -0.53
N LEU A 176 5.14 17.18 -1.33
CA LEU A 176 4.20 18.27 -1.63
C LEU A 176 2.96 17.78 -2.38
N GLU A 177 3.13 16.86 -3.34
CA GLU A 177 2.01 16.28 -4.08
C GLU A 177 1.14 15.36 -3.20
N ALA A 178 1.76 14.55 -2.34
CA ALA A 178 1.06 13.69 -1.39
C ALA A 178 0.19 14.52 -0.43
N ASN A 179 0.76 15.57 0.15
CA ASN A 179 0.04 16.48 1.04
C ASN A 179 -1.11 17.20 0.33
N LYS A 180 -0.91 17.63 -0.91
CA LYS A 180 -1.99 18.27 -1.70
C LYS A 180 -3.18 17.36 -1.92
N LEU A 181 -2.96 16.04 -1.97
CA LEU A 181 -4.00 15.03 -2.14
C LEU A 181 -4.49 14.43 -0.81
N GLY A 182 -3.96 14.89 0.32
CA GLY A 182 -4.27 14.36 1.65
C GLY A 182 -3.82 12.91 1.85
N VAL A 183 -2.78 12.48 1.16
CA VAL A 183 -2.17 11.16 1.35
C VAL A 183 -1.15 11.26 2.49
N PRO A 184 -1.24 10.44 3.54
CA PRO A 184 -0.30 10.49 4.65
C PRO A 184 1.13 10.13 4.21
N VAL A 185 2.10 10.81 4.82
CA VAL A 185 3.52 10.68 4.50
C VAL A 185 4.31 10.19 5.71
N ILE A 186 4.99 9.05 5.55
CA ILE A 186 6.09 8.61 6.40
C ILE A 186 7.37 9.03 5.69
N ALA A 187 8.30 9.68 6.39
CA ALA A 187 9.58 10.02 5.77
C ALA A 187 10.74 10.05 6.74
N ILE A 188 11.92 9.69 6.22
CA ILE A 188 13.18 9.85 6.92
C ILE A 188 13.62 11.31 6.80
N VAL A 189 13.91 11.93 7.93
CA VAL A 189 14.17 13.36 8.05
C VAL A 189 15.56 13.55 8.65
N ASP A 190 16.54 13.87 7.81
CA ASP A 190 17.84 14.33 8.29
C ASP A 190 17.73 15.80 8.71
N THR A 191 18.75 16.28 9.41
CA THR A 191 18.96 17.61 9.97
C THR A 191 18.80 18.78 9.00
N ASN A 192 18.87 18.57 7.69
CA ASN A 192 18.64 19.59 6.65
C ASN A 192 17.19 19.63 6.11
N ALA A 193 16.38 18.62 6.42
CA ALA A 193 15.01 18.52 5.94
C ALA A 193 14.02 19.33 6.80
N ASN A 194 12.84 19.62 6.27
CA ASN A 194 11.74 20.24 7.03
C ASN A 194 10.77 19.16 7.52
N PRO A 195 10.61 18.95 8.84
CA PRO A 195 9.73 17.91 9.38
C PRO A 195 8.24 18.25 9.32
N GLU A 196 7.84 19.52 9.18
CA GLU A 196 6.44 19.95 9.34
C GLU A 196 5.46 19.37 8.30
N LEU A 197 5.95 19.04 7.11
CA LEU A 197 5.13 18.55 6.01
C LEU A 197 4.96 17.02 6.04
N ILE A 198 5.34 16.36 7.14
CA ILE A 198 5.42 14.91 7.25
C ILE A 198 4.58 14.50 8.46
N ASP A 199 3.62 13.62 8.24
CA ASP A 199 2.72 13.17 9.31
C ASP A 199 3.44 12.26 10.31
N PHE A 200 4.35 11.42 9.80
CA PHE A 200 5.13 10.47 10.59
C PHE A 200 6.63 10.64 10.28
N PRO A 201 7.28 11.69 10.83
CA PRO A 201 8.69 11.94 10.61
C PRO A 201 9.55 10.93 11.38
N ILE A 202 10.56 10.38 10.72
CA ILE A 202 11.59 9.52 11.32
C ILE A 202 12.91 10.29 11.29
N PRO A 203 13.31 10.95 12.39
CA PRO A 203 14.58 11.66 12.44
C PRO A 203 15.74 10.69 12.31
N GLY A 204 16.60 10.86 11.30
CA GLY A 204 17.72 9.95 11.10
C GLY A 204 18.51 10.18 9.82
N ASN A 205 19.65 9.50 9.74
CA ASN A 205 20.58 9.57 8.61
C ASN A 205 20.00 8.97 7.32
N ASP A 206 19.94 9.76 6.25
CA ASP A 206 19.48 9.35 4.91
C ASP A 206 20.61 9.18 3.87
N ASP A 207 21.87 9.35 4.28
CA ASP A 207 23.06 9.28 3.41
C ASP A 207 23.76 7.92 3.51
N ALA A 208 23.80 7.31 4.69
CA ALA A 208 24.52 6.07 4.92
C ALA A 208 23.74 4.84 4.41
N ILE A 209 24.42 3.98 3.66
CA ILE A 209 23.82 2.73 3.15
C ILE A 209 23.36 1.83 4.31
N ARG A 210 24.10 1.80 5.43
CA ARG A 210 23.74 1.00 6.61
C ARG A 210 22.43 1.47 7.24
N SER A 211 22.23 2.77 7.41
CA SER A 211 20.97 3.30 7.96
C SER A 211 19.81 3.07 6.98
N ILE A 212 20.03 3.34 5.69
CA ILE A 212 19.04 3.07 4.63
C ILE A 212 18.59 1.60 4.67
N ASN A 213 19.53 0.65 4.70
CA ASN A 213 19.21 -0.77 4.75
C ASN A 213 18.42 -1.13 6.01
N LEU A 214 18.78 -0.59 7.18
CA LEU A 214 18.05 -0.83 8.41
C LEU A 214 16.58 -0.37 8.29
N TYR A 215 16.33 0.86 7.85
CA TYR A 215 14.93 1.32 7.67
C TYR A 215 14.17 0.43 6.69
N ALA A 216 14.84 0.06 5.61
CA ALA A 216 14.23 -0.67 4.53
C ALA A 216 13.90 -2.13 4.96
N GLU A 217 14.75 -2.75 5.77
CA GLU A 217 14.49 -4.04 6.43
C GLU A 217 13.30 -3.94 7.39
N LEU A 218 13.27 -2.93 8.27
CA LEU A 218 12.15 -2.71 9.18
C LEU A 218 10.81 -2.51 8.45
N PHE A 219 10.81 -1.72 7.37
CA PHE A 219 9.62 -1.54 6.54
C PHE A 219 9.21 -2.84 5.83
N LYS A 220 10.18 -3.59 5.30
CA LYS A 220 9.93 -4.86 4.63
C LYS A 220 9.29 -5.88 5.57
N GLU A 221 9.87 -6.10 6.75
CA GLU A 221 9.34 -7.03 7.75
C GLU A 221 7.91 -6.64 8.17
N THR A 222 7.70 -5.34 8.40
CA THR A 222 6.38 -4.81 8.76
C THR A 222 5.34 -5.03 7.66
N ILE A 223 5.69 -4.80 6.39
CA ILE A 223 4.78 -5.03 5.25
C ILE A 223 4.47 -6.53 5.12
N ILE A 224 5.46 -7.41 5.28
CA ILE A 224 5.27 -8.86 5.19
C ILE A 224 4.36 -9.36 6.32
N ASP A 225 4.58 -8.90 7.56
CA ASP A 225 3.73 -9.27 8.70
C ASP A 225 2.28 -8.80 8.50
N ALA A 226 2.10 -7.53 8.09
CA ALA A 226 0.79 -6.96 7.84
C ALA A 226 0.01 -7.72 6.74
N LYS A 227 0.68 -8.20 5.70
CA LYS A 227 0.07 -9.02 4.64
C LYS A 227 -0.43 -10.38 5.13
N LYS A 228 0.27 -11.01 6.08
CA LYS A 228 -0.17 -12.28 6.70
C LYS A 228 -1.45 -12.07 7.52
N HIS A 229 -1.59 -10.91 8.15
CA HIS A 229 -2.80 -10.57 8.89
C HIS A 229 -4.00 -10.39 7.94
N THR A 230 -3.83 -9.71 6.79
CA THR A 230 -4.89 -9.56 5.78
C THR A 230 -5.43 -10.91 5.27
N SER A 231 -4.56 -11.88 4.99
CA SER A 231 -5.01 -13.19 4.49
C SER A 231 -5.85 -13.96 5.52
N ASN A 232 -5.50 -13.85 6.81
CA ASN A 232 -6.22 -14.53 7.88
C ASN A 232 -7.61 -13.93 8.10
N ASP A 233 -7.75 -12.61 8.01
CA ASP A 233 -9.04 -11.92 8.15
C ASP A 233 -9.98 -12.27 6.98
N THR A 234 -9.43 -12.38 5.76
CA THR A 234 -10.20 -12.81 4.57
C THR A 234 -10.67 -14.27 4.69
N GLU A 235 -9.89 -15.16 5.32
CA GLU A 235 -10.29 -16.53 5.62
C GLU A 235 -11.34 -16.63 6.74
N LEU A 236 -11.35 -15.69 7.69
CA LEU A 236 -12.35 -15.61 8.76
C LEU A 236 -13.67 -15.02 8.25
N GLU A 237 -13.63 -14.03 7.36
CA GLU A 237 -14.80 -13.47 6.67
C GLU A 237 -15.46 -14.49 5.74
N THR A 238 -14.65 -15.26 4.98
CA THR A 238 -15.20 -16.32 4.10
C THR A 238 -15.77 -17.52 4.86
N LYS A 239 -15.33 -17.79 6.10
CA LYS A 239 -15.95 -18.79 7.00
C LYS A 239 -17.24 -18.28 7.61
N SER A 240 -17.27 -17.04 8.09
CA SER A 240 -18.48 -16.43 8.65
C SER A 240 -19.59 -16.22 7.60
N ASP A 241 -19.26 -15.89 6.35
CA ASP A 241 -20.22 -15.84 5.24
C ASP A 241 -20.75 -17.22 4.82
N LYS A 242 -19.94 -18.28 4.97
CA LYS A 242 -20.39 -19.67 4.76
C LYS A 242 -21.31 -20.14 5.89
N ASP A 243 -21.07 -19.74 7.13
CA ASP A 243 -21.94 -20.05 8.28
C ASP A 243 -23.27 -19.26 8.25
N LEU A 244 -23.25 -18.03 7.73
CA LEU A 244 -24.46 -17.23 7.47
C LEU A 244 -25.30 -17.76 6.28
N LYS A 245 -24.67 -18.41 5.28
CA LYS A 245 -25.40 -19.11 4.20
C LYS A 245 -25.94 -20.47 4.63
N ASN A 246 -25.24 -21.21 5.50
CA ASN A 246 -25.75 -22.46 6.06
C ASN A 246 -26.95 -22.25 7.00
N THR A 247 -26.99 -21.15 7.75
CA THR A 247 -28.14 -20.81 8.62
C THR A 247 -29.39 -20.34 7.85
N LYS A 248 -29.24 -19.79 6.63
CA LYS A 248 -30.38 -19.45 5.76
C LYS A 248 -31.00 -20.69 5.10
N ASN A 249 -30.21 -21.67 4.67
CA ASN A 249 -30.72 -22.93 4.11
C ASN A 249 -31.50 -23.77 5.15
N ASP A 250 -31.12 -23.72 6.43
CA ASP A 250 -31.86 -24.40 7.51
C ASP A 250 -33.19 -23.72 7.88
N SER A 251 -33.37 -22.45 7.51
CA SER A 251 -34.62 -21.72 7.74
C SER A 251 -35.70 -21.99 6.69
N GLU A 252 -35.33 -22.38 5.47
CA GLU A 252 -36.27 -22.82 4.42
C GLU A 252 -36.69 -24.30 4.62
N ILE A 253 -35.80 -25.16 5.12
CA ILE A 253 -36.12 -26.58 5.39
C ILE A 253 -37.05 -26.74 6.62
N LYS A 254 -37.07 -25.77 7.56
CA LYS A 254 -37.97 -25.79 8.72
C LYS A 254 -39.38 -25.26 8.45
N LYS A 255 -39.62 -24.51 7.35
CA LYS A 255 -40.99 -24.09 6.97
C LYS A 255 -41.79 -25.20 6.27
N THR A 256 -41.15 -26.16 5.62
CA THR A 256 -41.83 -27.27 4.92
C THR A 256 -42.13 -28.49 5.81
N LYS A 257 -41.52 -28.60 7.01
CA LYS A 257 -41.78 -29.72 7.94
C LYS A 257 -42.81 -29.46 9.04
N LYS A 258 -43.28 -28.21 9.24
CA LYS A 258 -44.30 -27.87 10.26
C LYS A 258 -45.77 -28.08 9.83
N THR A 259 -46.04 -28.42 8.57
CA THR A 259 -47.41 -28.68 8.07
C THR A 259 -47.80 -30.16 7.96
N LYS A 260 -46.93 -31.12 8.33
CA LYS A 260 -47.22 -32.57 8.18
C LYS A 260 -47.36 -33.40 9.47
N LYS A 261 -47.43 -32.78 10.64
CA LYS A 261 -47.70 -33.49 11.92
C LYS A 261 -48.82 -32.83 12.72
N LYS A 262 -50.06 -32.96 12.22
CA LYS A 262 -51.27 -33.05 13.04
C LYS A 262 -52.32 -33.77 12.21
N ASN A 263 -52.63 -35.02 12.61
CA ASN A 263 -53.97 -35.65 12.60
C ASN A 263 -53.91 -37.16 12.31
N ILE A 264 -53.83 -37.94 13.38
CA ILE A 264 -54.31 -39.32 13.55
C ILE A 264 -54.71 -39.35 15.04
N SER A 265 -55.94 -39.56 15.51
CA SER A 265 -57.06 -40.50 15.23
C SER A 265 -58.31 -40.07 16.07
N PRO A 266 -59.41 -40.85 16.26
CA PRO A 266 -60.08 -41.88 15.45
C PRO A 266 -61.62 -41.67 15.27
N LYS A 267 -62.19 -42.44 14.32
CA LYS A 267 -63.59 -42.94 14.13
C LYS A 267 -64.73 -42.43 15.03
N GLU A 268 -65.86 -42.02 14.42
CA GLU A 268 -67.13 -42.79 14.42
C GLU A 268 -68.26 -42.15 13.56
N THR A 269 -68.82 -42.99 12.67
CA THR A 269 -70.21 -43.13 12.19
C THR A 269 -71.11 -41.96 11.72
N LYS A 270 -71.74 -42.28 10.56
CA LYS A 270 -73.14 -42.01 10.12
C LYS A 270 -73.48 -40.70 9.38
N ASN A 271 -73.67 -40.89 8.07
CA ASN A 271 -74.89 -40.64 7.28
C ASN A 271 -75.49 -39.23 7.10
N LYS A 272 -75.78 -38.99 5.80
CA LYS A 272 -76.94 -38.35 5.17
C LYS A 272 -76.85 -36.89 4.69
N ASP A 273 -76.94 -36.82 3.36
CA ASP A 273 -77.92 -36.08 2.56
C ASP A 273 -77.80 -34.55 2.37
N GLU A 274 -77.58 -34.26 1.08
CA GLU A 274 -78.36 -33.37 0.22
C GLU A 274 -78.09 -31.86 0.16
N LYS A 275 -77.83 -31.46 -1.10
CA LYS A 275 -78.35 -30.29 -1.83
C LYS A 275 -77.80 -28.92 -1.36
N LYS A 276 -77.53 -27.93 -2.22
CA LYS A 276 -77.79 -27.73 -3.65
C LYS A 276 -77.05 -26.45 -4.07
N GLU A 277 -76.61 -26.43 -5.32
CA GLU A 277 -76.77 -25.32 -6.30
C GLU A 277 -76.20 -23.94 -5.94
N ASN A 278 -75.23 -23.48 -6.74
CA ASN A 278 -75.41 -22.52 -7.86
C ASN A 278 -74.96 -21.12 -7.37
N ASN A 279 -74.42 -20.20 -8.16
CA ASN A 279 -74.08 -20.12 -9.57
C ASN A 279 -73.08 -18.94 -9.63
N SER A 280 -71.99 -19.06 -10.37
CA SER A 280 -71.79 -18.39 -11.65
C SER A 280 -71.24 -16.95 -11.62
N LYS A 281 -70.21 -16.77 -12.46
CA LYS A 281 -69.96 -15.63 -13.37
C LYS A 281 -69.58 -14.29 -12.72
N ALA A 282 -68.73 -13.44 -13.30
CA ALA A 282 -68.07 -13.33 -14.60
C ALA A 282 -66.81 -12.45 -14.40
N LYS A 283 -65.67 -12.75 -15.04
CA LYS A 283 -65.16 -12.06 -16.25
C LYS A 283 -65.45 -10.55 -16.30
N LYS A 284 -64.44 -9.74 -16.02
CA LYS A 284 -63.66 -9.01 -17.04
C LYS A 284 -62.35 -8.54 -16.43
#